data_AF-A0A9D6INZ2-F1
#
_entry.id   AF-A0A9D6INZ2-F1
#
_cell.length_a   1.000
_cell.length_b   1.000
_cell.length_c   1.000
_cell.angle_alpha   90.00
_cell.angle_beta   90.00
_cell.angle_gamma   90.00
#
_symmetry.space_group_name_H-M   'P 1'
#
loop_
_entity.id
_entity.type
_entity.pdbx_description
1 polymer ?
#
loop_
_entity_poly.entity_id
_entity_poly.type
_entity_poly.pdbx_seq_one_letter_code
_entity_poly.pdbx_strand_id
1 'polypeptide(L)'
;MDATPSADASVVGDECHIVSPKEQGPRFDASFPEDQLDDPANLILLCRVHHKMVDDQCETYTVEVLRLLKTNHEKWVSSTLTEQKAIPLVRVRRIKENVPTHLVRLTSGREILTIVDRASAFTFEHDDLKSPAEVELIGGFLQEAQDYGDLSGDLEAGDRVKAAFEMSTRLEELEQAGFWVFGGREVRRLEGGVGSPSPFPVAILQVLRAKNPEIVKLDLTKAAEQRRKGPQGGPTAAGGRNDV
;
A
#
# COMPACT_ATOMS: atom_id res chain seq x y z
N MET A 1 21.63 17.22 -17.33
CA MET A 1 22.17 16.10 -16.51
C MET A 1 22.47 16.67 -15.15
N ASP A 2 22.08 15.96 -14.11
CA ASP A 2 22.21 16.45 -12.74
C ASP A 2 23.68 16.61 -12.35
N ALA A 3 23.92 17.56 -11.46
CA ALA A 3 25.25 17.77 -10.91
C ALA A 3 25.72 16.48 -10.22
N THR A 4 26.98 16.13 -10.43
CA THR A 4 27.67 15.09 -9.65
C THR A 4 28.57 15.78 -8.64
N PRO A 5 29.08 15.07 -7.61
CA PRO A 5 30.00 15.67 -6.63
C PRO A 5 31.26 16.30 -7.25
N SER A 6 31.58 15.98 -8.51
CA SER A 6 32.76 16.46 -9.23
C SER A 6 32.45 17.28 -10.49
N ALA A 7 31.17 17.55 -10.80
CA ALA A 7 30.81 18.30 -12.00
C ALA A 7 29.49 19.06 -11.81
N ASP A 8 29.50 20.33 -12.18
CA ASP A 8 28.32 21.19 -12.17
C ASP A 8 27.25 20.69 -13.13
N ALA A 9 26.00 21.10 -12.87
CA ALA A 9 24.88 20.80 -13.74
C ALA A 9 25.11 21.42 -15.13
N SER A 10 24.89 20.63 -16.18
CA SER A 10 24.99 21.13 -17.55
C SER A 10 23.74 21.94 -17.91
N VAL A 11 23.94 23.21 -18.27
CA VAL A 11 22.89 24.08 -18.83
C VAL A 11 22.67 23.71 -20.29
N VAL A 12 21.49 23.16 -20.59
CA VAL A 12 21.14 22.63 -21.92
C VAL A 12 20.09 23.47 -22.66
N GLY A 13 19.63 24.55 -22.03
CA GLY A 13 18.68 25.51 -22.59
C GLY A 13 19.25 26.92 -22.59
N ASP A 14 18.66 27.76 -23.44
CA ASP A 14 19.02 29.15 -23.64
C ASP A 14 17.81 30.05 -23.35
N GLU A 15 18.09 31.25 -22.86
CA GLU A 15 17.14 32.35 -22.83
C GLU A 15 17.02 32.93 -24.25
N CYS A 16 15.79 32.96 -24.76
CA CYS A 16 15.47 33.48 -26.07
C CYS A 16 14.60 34.74 -25.92
N HIS A 17 15.04 35.84 -26.53
CA HIS A 17 14.23 37.04 -26.64
C HIS A 17 13.09 36.83 -27.64
N ILE A 18 11.86 37.11 -27.20
CA ILE A 18 10.67 37.11 -28.06
C ILE A 18 10.76 38.27 -29.06
N VAL A 19 11.11 39.47 -28.58
CA VAL A 19 11.48 40.64 -29.40
C VAL A 19 12.99 40.87 -29.28
N SER A 20 13.72 40.80 -30.39
CA SER A 20 15.18 40.93 -30.38
C SER A 20 15.64 42.37 -30.09
N PRO A 21 16.73 42.56 -29.33
CA PRO A 21 17.34 43.88 -29.11
C PRO A 21 18.18 44.38 -30.31
N LYS A 22 18.41 43.55 -31.34
CA LYS A 22 19.26 43.90 -32.50
C LYS A 22 18.40 44.36 -33.66
N GLU A 23 18.73 45.48 -34.30
CA GLU A 23 17.96 46.04 -35.44
C GLU A 23 17.76 45.07 -36.62
N GLN A 24 18.73 44.16 -36.85
CA GLN A 24 18.65 43.12 -37.88
C GLN A 24 18.36 41.72 -37.28
N GLY A 25 17.95 41.68 -36.02
CA GLY A 25 17.64 40.45 -35.29
C GLY A 25 16.23 39.94 -35.54
N PRO A 26 15.94 38.68 -35.17
CA PRO A 26 14.61 38.10 -35.31
C PRO A 26 13.54 38.93 -34.58
N ARG A 27 12.45 39.27 -35.29
CA ARG A 27 11.29 40.00 -34.71
C ARG A 27 11.66 41.33 -34.05
N PHE A 28 12.72 42.02 -34.50
CA PHE A 28 13.04 43.36 -34.00
C PHE A 28 11.87 44.32 -34.22
N ASP A 29 11.60 45.15 -33.21
CA ASP A 29 10.59 46.20 -33.24
C ASP A 29 11.15 47.46 -32.58
N ALA A 30 11.35 48.52 -33.37
CA ALA A 30 11.89 49.80 -32.90
C ALA A 30 10.95 50.54 -31.93
N SER A 31 9.68 50.13 -31.85
CA SER A 31 8.70 50.68 -30.90
C SER A 31 8.69 49.96 -29.56
N PHE A 32 9.41 48.83 -29.44
CA PHE A 32 9.48 48.06 -28.20
C PHE A 32 10.35 48.79 -27.16
N PRO A 33 9.90 48.97 -25.91
CA PRO A 33 10.65 49.70 -24.88
C PRO A 33 11.99 49.02 -24.55
N GLU A 34 13.08 49.77 -24.58
CA GLU A 34 14.44 49.27 -24.33
C GLU A 34 14.59 48.69 -22.92
N ASP A 35 13.89 49.27 -21.94
CA ASP A 35 13.88 48.82 -20.54
C ASP A 35 13.12 47.50 -20.33
N GLN A 36 12.35 47.03 -21.33
CA GLN A 36 11.60 45.77 -21.27
C GLN A 36 12.27 44.63 -22.06
N LEU A 37 13.40 44.89 -22.72
CA LEU A 37 14.07 43.87 -23.55
C LEU A 37 14.49 42.64 -22.73
N ASP A 38 15.03 42.85 -21.54
CA ASP A 38 15.46 41.78 -20.63
C ASP A 38 14.41 41.42 -19.56
N ASP A 39 13.17 41.92 -19.70
CA ASP A 39 12.08 41.55 -18.80
C ASP A 39 11.73 40.05 -18.99
N PRO A 40 11.50 39.28 -17.91
CA PRO A 40 11.01 37.90 -18.01
C PRO A 40 9.79 37.73 -18.92
N ALA A 41 8.95 38.74 -19.09
CA ALA A 41 7.82 38.75 -20.02
C ALA A 41 8.24 38.68 -21.50
N ASN A 42 9.42 39.20 -21.85
CA ASN A 42 10.01 39.14 -23.19
C ASN A 42 10.94 37.93 -23.40
N LEU A 43 11.23 37.15 -22.36
CA LEU A 43 12.12 35.99 -22.45
C LEU A 43 11.34 34.67 -22.45
N ILE A 44 11.77 33.71 -23.27
CA ILE A 44 11.28 32.33 -23.25
C ILE A 44 12.46 31.37 -23.17
N LEU A 45 12.38 30.35 -22.32
CA LEU A 45 13.42 29.32 -22.21
C LEU A 45 13.18 28.23 -23.25
N LEU A 46 14.19 27.98 -24.09
CA LEU A 46 14.13 26.98 -25.15
C LEU A 46 15.42 26.13 -25.14
N CYS A 47 15.35 24.89 -25.59
CA CYS A 47 16.60 24.17 -25.87
C CYS A 47 17.29 24.80 -27.09
N ARG A 48 18.60 24.60 -27.21
CA ARG A 48 19.43 25.21 -28.29
C ARG A 48 18.86 24.97 -29.70
N VAL A 49 18.28 23.78 -29.93
CA VAL A 49 17.67 23.41 -31.22
C VAL A 49 16.43 24.27 -31.51
N HIS A 50 15.52 24.37 -30.53
CA HIS A 50 14.29 25.15 -30.70
C HIS A 50 14.57 26.65 -30.70
N HIS A 51 15.55 27.14 -29.93
CA HIS A 51 15.99 28.53 -29.98
C HIS A 51 16.43 28.90 -31.40
N LYS A 52 17.33 28.11 -32.00
CA LYS A 52 17.74 28.34 -33.39
C LYS A 52 16.57 28.29 -34.38
N MET A 53 15.67 27.32 -34.22
CA MET A 53 14.52 27.15 -35.11
C MET A 53 13.59 28.37 -35.10
N VAL A 54 13.25 28.89 -33.91
CA VAL A 54 12.33 30.04 -33.82
C VAL A 54 12.96 31.32 -34.33
N ASP A 55 14.29 31.47 -34.22
CA ASP A 55 15.02 32.61 -34.78
C ASP A 55 15.11 32.56 -36.29
N ASP A 56 15.43 31.39 -36.87
CA ASP A 56 15.52 31.19 -38.32
C ASP A 56 14.14 31.30 -39.02
N GLN A 57 13.04 31.02 -38.30
CA GLN A 57 11.67 30.96 -38.84
C GLN A 57 10.75 32.02 -38.23
N CYS A 58 11.21 33.27 -38.16
CA CYS A 58 10.52 34.37 -37.47
C CYS A 58 9.14 34.73 -38.05
N GLU A 59 8.85 34.42 -39.31
CA GLU A 59 7.53 34.59 -39.92
C GLU A 59 6.50 33.58 -39.39
N THR A 60 6.96 32.38 -39.02
CA THR A 60 6.11 31.32 -38.45
C THR A 60 5.97 31.48 -36.94
N TYR A 61 7.09 31.76 -36.27
CA TYR A 61 7.14 32.01 -34.83
C TYR A 61 7.13 33.52 -34.58
N THR A 62 5.97 34.15 -34.77
CA THR A 62 5.78 35.57 -34.49
C THR A 62 5.80 35.85 -32.98
N VAL A 63 5.85 37.13 -32.61
CA VAL A 63 5.81 37.58 -31.21
C VAL A 63 4.57 37.03 -30.49
N GLU A 64 3.41 37.04 -31.14
CA GLU A 64 2.15 36.56 -30.60
C GLU A 64 2.20 35.04 -30.33
N VAL A 65 2.74 34.28 -31.28
CA VAL A 65 2.88 32.82 -31.14
C VAL A 65 3.80 32.47 -29.98
N LEU A 66 4.97 33.11 -29.88
CA LEU A 66 5.92 32.86 -28.79
C LEU A 66 5.36 33.24 -27.42
N ARG A 67 4.63 34.37 -27.31
CA ARG A 67 3.93 34.76 -26.08
C ARG A 67 2.87 33.74 -25.68
N LEU A 68 2.12 33.20 -26.65
CA LEU A 68 1.13 32.15 -26.39
C LEU A 68 1.80 30.85 -25.92
N LEU A 69 2.88 30.43 -26.58
CA LEU A 69 3.65 29.24 -26.18
C LEU A 69 4.20 29.37 -24.76
N LYS A 70 4.81 30.52 -24.43
CA LYS A 70 5.28 30.85 -23.08
C LYS A 70 4.16 30.75 -22.06
N THR A 71 3.05 31.44 -22.30
CA THR A 71 1.89 31.46 -21.38
C THR A 71 1.34 30.06 -21.13
N ASN A 72 1.18 29.25 -22.18
CA ASN A 72 0.69 27.89 -22.07
C ASN A 72 1.66 27.00 -21.28
N HIS A 73 2.97 27.15 -21.54
CA HIS A 73 4.00 26.39 -20.83
C HIS A 73 4.06 26.76 -19.34
N GLU A 74 4.09 28.04 -19.01
CA GLU A 74 4.13 28.53 -17.63
C GLU A 74 2.89 28.09 -16.85
N LYS A 75 1.71 28.10 -17.49
CA LYS A 75 0.48 27.58 -16.90
C LYS A 75 0.58 26.08 -16.61
N TRP A 76 1.11 25.29 -17.55
CA TRP A 76 1.32 23.85 -17.36
C TRP A 76 2.34 23.55 -16.25
N VAL A 77 3.44 24.29 -16.18
CA VAL A 77 4.43 24.16 -15.09
C VAL A 77 3.79 24.49 -13.75
N SER A 78 3.08 25.63 -13.68
CA SER A 78 2.42 26.08 -12.45
C SER A 78 1.39 25.05 -11.95
N SER A 79 0.53 24.52 -12.84
CA SER A 79 -0.43 23.48 -12.45
C SER A 79 0.28 22.21 -11.98
N THR A 80 1.32 21.78 -12.68
CA THR A 80 2.07 20.56 -12.34
C THR A 80 2.76 20.66 -10.99
N LEU A 81 3.36 21.81 -10.67
CA LEU A 81 4.02 22.04 -9.38
C LEU A 81 3.03 22.21 -8.23
N THR A 82 1.85 22.77 -8.49
CA THR A 82 0.82 23.01 -7.45
C THR A 82 0.01 21.74 -7.15
N GLU A 83 -0.16 20.85 -8.12
CA GLU A 83 -0.94 19.60 -7.99
C GLU A 83 -0.18 18.44 -7.33
N GLN A 84 1.07 18.65 -6.90
CA GLN A 84 1.80 17.70 -6.04
C GLN A 84 1.17 17.68 -4.64
N LYS A 85 -0.04 17.11 -4.51
CA LYS A 85 -0.62 16.72 -3.23
C LYS A 85 0.37 15.80 -2.54
N ALA A 86 0.74 16.13 -1.31
CA ALA A 86 1.56 15.27 -0.48
C ALA A 86 0.93 13.87 -0.46
N ILE A 87 1.64 12.90 -1.03
CA ILE A 87 1.19 11.51 -1.01
C ILE A 87 1.24 11.08 0.47
N PRO A 88 0.09 10.71 1.08
CA PRO A 88 0.08 10.30 2.48
C PRO A 88 0.97 9.06 2.66
N LEU A 89 1.67 8.96 3.78
CA LEU A 89 2.54 7.81 4.07
C LEU A 89 1.73 6.51 4.11
N VAL A 90 2.22 5.47 3.42
CA VAL A 90 1.65 4.14 3.47
C VAL A 90 1.82 3.57 4.88
N ARG A 91 0.72 3.11 5.47
CA ARG A 91 0.73 2.49 6.80
C ARG A 91 -0.30 1.38 6.91
N VAL A 92 0.01 0.40 7.74
CA VAL A 92 -0.94 -0.62 8.19
C VAL A 92 -1.48 -0.20 9.55
N ARG A 93 -2.78 0.07 9.64
CA ARG A 93 -3.45 0.48 10.87
C ARG A 93 -4.23 -0.69 11.47
N ARG A 94 -4.02 -0.92 12.77
CA ARG A 94 -4.78 -1.89 13.55
C ARG A 94 -6.21 -1.41 13.79
N ILE A 95 -7.20 -2.31 13.72
CA ILE A 95 -8.61 -2.06 14.05
C ILE A 95 -8.93 -2.89 15.29
N LYS A 96 -9.25 -2.23 16.41
CA LYS A 96 -9.38 -2.89 17.71
C LYS A 96 -10.49 -3.95 17.73
N GLU A 97 -11.58 -3.69 17.02
CA GLU A 97 -12.75 -4.55 16.93
C GLU A 97 -12.46 -5.84 16.14
N ASN A 98 -11.45 -5.82 15.27
CA ASN A 98 -11.04 -6.98 14.47
C ASN A 98 -10.02 -7.86 15.18
N VAL A 99 -9.56 -7.47 16.38
CA VAL A 99 -8.61 -8.25 17.16
C VAL A 99 -9.33 -9.47 17.73
N PRO A 100 -8.90 -10.71 17.39
CA PRO A 100 -9.48 -11.90 17.99
C PRO A 100 -9.34 -11.85 19.51
N THR A 101 -10.44 -12.06 20.23
CA THR A 101 -10.42 -12.12 21.71
C THR A 101 -9.79 -13.41 22.21
N HIS A 102 -9.86 -14.47 21.41
CA HIS A 102 -9.30 -15.79 21.68
C HIS A 102 -8.81 -16.40 20.36
N LEU A 103 -7.72 -17.16 20.44
CA LEU A 103 -7.28 -18.04 19.35
C LEU A 103 -7.87 -19.44 19.57
N VAL A 104 -8.14 -20.15 18.48
CA VAL A 104 -8.70 -21.51 18.55
C VAL A 104 -7.59 -22.53 18.34
N ARG A 105 -7.67 -23.66 19.06
CA ARG A 105 -6.73 -24.77 18.86
C ARG A 105 -6.93 -25.34 17.45
N LEU A 106 -5.84 -25.42 16.69
CA LEU A 106 -5.80 -26.06 15.38
C LEU A 106 -5.39 -27.52 15.56
N THR A 107 -6.08 -28.40 14.84
CA THR A 107 -5.95 -29.86 14.94
C THR A 107 -5.76 -30.53 13.60
N SER A 108 -5.76 -29.78 12.49
CA SER A 108 -5.43 -30.29 11.17
C SER A 108 -4.73 -29.24 10.31
N GLY A 109 -3.93 -29.71 9.35
CA GLY A 109 -3.25 -28.84 8.39
C GLY A 109 -4.22 -28.02 7.54
N ARG A 110 -5.44 -28.50 7.29
CA ARG A 110 -6.49 -27.72 6.61
C ARG A 110 -6.87 -26.46 7.39
N GLU A 111 -6.94 -26.56 8.71
CA GLU A 111 -7.25 -25.40 9.56
C GLU A 111 -6.10 -24.40 9.53
N ILE A 112 -4.84 -24.86 9.57
CA ILE A 112 -3.67 -23.99 9.42
C ILE A 112 -3.69 -23.27 8.08
N LEU A 113 -3.87 -24.01 6.98
CA LEU A 113 -3.93 -23.43 5.64
C LEU A 113 -5.06 -22.40 5.52
N THR A 114 -6.20 -22.62 6.17
CA THR A 114 -7.29 -21.63 6.20
C THR A 114 -6.88 -20.31 6.88
N ILE A 115 -6.04 -20.39 7.91
CA ILE A 115 -5.51 -19.22 8.61
C ILE A 115 -4.49 -18.47 7.75
N VAL A 116 -3.53 -19.17 7.16
CA VAL A 116 -2.41 -18.55 6.41
C VAL A 116 -2.76 -18.18 4.96
N ASP A 117 -3.78 -18.80 4.37
CA ASP A 117 -4.22 -18.53 2.98
C ASP A 117 -4.54 -17.04 2.78
N ARG A 118 -3.86 -16.43 1.81
CA ARG A 118 -3.99 -15.01 1.44
C ARG A 118 -3.74 -14.04 2.60
N ALA A 119 -2.93 -14.42 3.59
CA ALA A 119 -2.43 -13.48 4.57
C ALA A 119 -1.45 -12.50 3.89
N SER A 120 -1.46 -11.24 4.32
CA SER A 120 -0.50 -10.21 3.89
C SER A 120 0.67 -10.05 4.85
N ALA A 121 0.54 -10.58 6.06
CA ALA A 121 1.60 -10.67 7.05
C ALA A 121 1.27 -11.77 8.07
N PHE A 122 2.28 -12.14 8.85
CA PHE A 122 2.21 -13.17 9.88
C PHE A 122 2.55 -12.58 11.25
N THR A 123 1.89 -13.08 12.29
CA THR A 123 2.25 -12.84 13.69
C THR A 123 2.36 -14.21 14.33
N PHE A 124 3.58 -14.73 14.33
CA PHE A 124 3.89 -16.05 14.85
C PHE A 124 4.64 -15.91 16.16
N GLU A 125 4.13 -16.58 17.19
CA GLU A 125 4.69 -16.55 18.53
C GLU A 125 4.77 -17.97 19.10
N HIS A 126 5.63 -18.16 20.09
CA HIS A 126 5.80 -19.43 20.76
C HIS A 126 6.23 -19.22 22.22
N ASP A 127 6.02 -20.24 23.06
CA ASP A 127 6.56 -20.27 24.42
C ASP A 127 8.10 -20.31 24.45
N ASP A 128 8.70 -20.01 25.60
CA ASP A 128 10.14 -20.18 25.79
C ASP A 128 10.59 -21.63 25.51
N LEU A 129 11.62 -21.74 24.68
CA LEU A 129 12.19 -23.02 24.20
C LEU A 129 13.37 -23.44 25.08
N LYS A 130 13.42 -24.73 25.39
CA LYS A 130 14.33 -25.35 26.37
C LYS A 130 15.46 -26.14 25.75
N SER A 131 15.41 -26.41 24.45
CA SER A 131 16.45 -27.17 23.75
C SER A 131 16.54 -26.80 22.27
N PRO A 132 17.70 -27.04 21.62
CA PRO A 132 17.83 -26.86 20.17
C PRO A 132 16.82 -27.70 19.36
N ALA A 133 16.44 -28.89 19.83
CA ALA A 133 15.45 -29.72 19.17
C ALA A 133 14.06 -29.06 19.15
N GLU A 134 13.68 -28.35 20.23
CA GLU A 134 12.43 -27.57 20.23
C GLU A 134 12.48 -26.39 19.25
N VAL A 135 13.65 -25.74 19.11
CA VAL A 135 13.88 -24.65 18.15
C VAL A 135 13.71 -25.14 16.71
N GLU A 136 14.33 -26.27 16.37
CA GLU A 136 14.23 -26.87 15.03
C GLU A 136 12.79 -27.28 14.71
N LEU A 137 12.13 -27.94 15.66
CA LEU A 137 10.76 -28.42 15.48
C LEU A 137 9.76 -27.27 15.26
N ILE A 138 9.77 -26.28 16.15
CA ILE A 138 8.82 -25.16 16.12
C ILE A 138 9.17 -24.18 15.00
N GLY A 139 10.46 -23.87 14.84
CA GLY A 139 10.94 -23.01 13.75
C GLY A 139 10.61 -23.60 12.38
N GLY A 140 10.83 -24.91 12.20
CA GLY A 140 10.48 -25.60 10.97
C GLY A 140 8.97 -25.58 10.69
N PHE A 141 8.12 -25.85 11.69
CA PHE A 141 6.67 -25.76 11.52
C PHE A 141 6.21 -24.35 11.12
N LEU A 142 6.73 -23.31 11.78
CA LEU A 142 6.35 -21.91 11.51
C LEU A 142 6.85 -21.45 10.14
N GLN A 143 8.07 -21.82 9.76
CA GLN A 143 8.62 -21.52 8.42
C GLN A 143 7.76 -22.17 7.34
N GLU A 144 7.39 -23.43 7.49
CA GLU A 144 6.58 -24.16 6.52
C GLU A 144 5.17 -23.58 6.40
N ALA A 145 4.55 -23.20 7.52
CA ALA A 145 3.27 -22.49 7.52
C ALA A 145 3.35 -21.12 6.82
N GLN A 146 4.46 -20.39 7.00
CA GLN A 146 4.72 -19.13 6.31
C GLN A 146 4.89 -19.35 4.80
N ASP A 147 5.70 -20.33 4.40
CA ASP A 147 5.97 -20.64 3.00
C ASP A 147 4.68 -20.95 2.23
N TYR A 148 3.78 -21.77 2.80
CA TYR A 148 2.46 -22.00 2.20
C TYR A 148 1.56 -20.77 2.19
N GLY A 149 1.67 -19.89 3.21
CA GLY A 149 0.95 -18.62 3.24
C GLY A 149 1.39 -17.69 2.11
N ASP A 150 2.70 -17.52 1.95
CA ASP A 150 3.33 -16.69 0.92
C ASP A 150 3.03 -17.19 -0.49
N LEU A 151 3.00 -18.52 -0.68
CA LEU A 151 2.69 -19.15 -1.98
C LEU A 151 1.20 -19.46 -2.18
N SER A 152 0.32 -19.11 -1.23
CA SER A 152 -1.09 -19.54 -1.24
C SER A 152 -1.86 -19.16 -2.51
N GLY A 153 -1.48 -18.07 -3.19
CA GLY A 153 -2.05 -17.65 -4.46
C GLY A 153 -1.70 -18.54 -5.66
N ASP A 154 -0.57 -19.24 -5.57
CA ASP A 154 0.03 -20.02 -6.66
C ASP A 154 -0.18 -21.54 -6.49
N LEU A 155 -0.69 -21.98 -5.34
CA LEU A 155 -0.96 -23.40 -5.08
C LEU A 155 -2.20 -23.90 -5.83
N GLU A 156 -1.98 -24.90 -6.68
CA GLU A 156 -3.04 -25.66 -7.33
C GLU A 156 -3.78 -26.59 -6.35
N ALA A 157 -4.90 -27.18 -6.82
CA ALA A 157 -5.75 -28.02 -5.98
C ALA A 157 -5.01 -29.24 -5.40
N GLY A 158 -4.15 -29.89 -6.18
CA GLY A 158 -3.35 -31.04 -5.72
C GLY A 158 -2.33 -30.65 -4.65
N ASP A 159 -1.67 -29.51 -4.82
CA ASP A 159 -0.64 -29.04 -3.88
C ASP A 159 -1.27 -28.57 -2.57
N ARG A 160 -2.47 -27.98 -2.61
CA ARG A 160 -3.25 -27.69 -1.40
C ARG A 160 -3.57 -28.95 -0.59
N VAL A 161 -3.84 -30.08 -1.25
CA VAL A 161 -4.09 -31.35 -0.56
C VAL A 161 -2.83 -31.89 0.10
N LYS A 162 -1.68 -31.84 -0.60
CA LYS A 162 -0.38 -32.25 -0.05
C LYS A 162 0.03 -31.37 1.12
N ALA A 163 -0.03 -30.05 0.96
CA ALA A 163 0.25 -29.08 2.02
C ALA A 163 -0.61 -29.32 3.25
N ALA A 164 -1.90 -29.65 3.08
CA ALA A 164 -2.77 -29.96 4.21
C ALA A 164 -2.33 -31.24 4.95
N PHE A 165 -1.85 -32.25 4.24
CA PHE A 165 -1.33 -33.49 4.83
C PHE A 165 0.02 -33.26 5.54
N GLU A 166 0.94 -32.55 4.87
CA GLU A 166 2.26 -32.19 5.41
C GLU A 166 2.10 -31.37 6.69
N MET A 167 1.31 -30.30 6.68
CA MET A 167 1.03 -29.50 7.88
C MET A 167 0.33 -30.29 8.99
N SER A 168 -0.50 -31.29 8.67
CA SER A 168 -1.09 -32.18 9.68
C SER A 168 -0.02 -33.05 10.34
N THR A 169 0.94 -33.55 9.56
CA THR A 169 2.07 -34.34 10.08
C THR A 169 2.93 -33.50 11.03
N ARG A 170 3.22 -32.25 10.67
CA ARG A 170 3.99 -31.33 11.53
C ARG A 170 3.24 -30.96 12.82
N LEU A 171 1.91 -30.85 12.77
CA LEU A 171 1.07 -30.69 13.96
C LEU A 171 1.18 -31.90 14.91
N GLU A 172 1.16 -33.11 14.38
CA GLU A 172 1.30 -34.33 15.18
C GLU A 172 2.67 -34.42 15.86
N GLU A 173 3.74 -34.04 15.16
CA GLU A 173 5.09 -33.96 15.75
C GLU A 173 5.16 -32.97 16.91
N LEU A 174 4.56 -31.79 16.75
CA LEU A 174 4.45 -30.80 17.84
C LEU A 174 3.66 -31.34 19.03
N GLU A 175 2.53 -32.02 18.77
CA GLU A 175 1.70 -32.59 19.83
C GLU A 175 2.43 -33.69 20.60
N GLN A 176 3.18 -34.56 19.91
CA GLN A 176 4.03 -35.58 20.53
C GLN A 176 5.14 -34.96 21.40
N ALA A 177 5.66 -33.80 21.00
CA ALA A 177 6.61 -33.02 21.78
C ALA A 177 5.95 -32.20 22.92
N GLY A 178 4.63 -32.26 23.06
CA GLY A 178 3.89 -31.58 24.12
C GLY A 178 3.54 -30.11 23.84
N PHE A 179 3.44 -29.73 22.56
CA PHE A 179 3.02 -28.42 22.10
C PHE A 179 1.68 -28.48 21.38
N TRP A 180 0.89 -27.42 21.49
CA TRP A 180 -0.35 -27.22 20.74
C TRP A 180 -0.27 -25.92 19.95
N VAL A 181 -0.92 -25.92 18.80
CA VAL A 181 -0.99 -24.74 17.92
C VAL A 181 -2.36 -24.11 18.04
N PHE A 182 -2.36 -22.79 18.19
CA PHE A 182 -3.56 -21.95 18.19
C PHE A 182 -3.48 -20.96 17.05
N GLY A 183 -4.61 -20.65 16.42
CA GLY A 183 -4.63 -19.74 15.29
C GLY A 183 -5.86 -18.84 15.21
N GLY A 184 -5.70 -17.76 14.45
CA GLY A 184 -6.73 -16.79 14.17
C GLY A 184 -6.30 -15.83 13.06
N ARG A 185 -7.22 -14.98 12.62
CA ARG A 185 -6.95 -13.93 11.63
C ARG A 185 -7.35 -12.58 12.18
N GLU A 186 -6.51 -11.58 11.98
CA GLU A 186 -6.82 -10.18 12.28
C GLU A 186 -6.79 -9.39 10.98
N VAL A 187 -7.93 -8.80 10.59
CA VAL A 187 -7.98 -7.93 9.40
C VAL A 187 -7.63 -6.50 9.82
N ARG A 188 -6.44 -6.05 9.42
CA ARG A 188 -5.98 -4.66 9.57
C ARG A 188 -6.37 -3.85 8.32
N ARG A 189 -6.03 -2.56 8.33
CA ARG A 189 -6.30 -1.66 7.19
C ARG A 189 -5.01 -1.09 6.63
N LEU A 190 -4.73 -1.34 5.36
CA LEU A 190 -3.70 -0.64 4.60
C LEU A 190 -4.28 0.69 4.13
N GLU A 191 -3.60 1.80 4.39
CA GLU A 191 -4.04 3.13 3.98
C GLU A 191 -2.83 4.04 3.68
N GLY A 192 -3.07 5.14 2.98
CA GLY A 192 -2.01 6.02 2.46
C GLY A 192 -1.61 5.64 1.03
N GLY A 193 -0.56 6.28 0.52
CA GLY A 193 -0.13 6.14 -0.86
C GLY A 193 -1.12 6.74 -1.86
N VAL A 194 -1.06 6.24 -3.09
CA VAL A 194 -1.95 6.62 -4.20
C VAL A 194 -3.22 5.76 -4.26
N GLY A 195 -3.26 4.67 -3.50
CA GLY A 195 -4.36 3.71 -3.49
C GLY A 195 -5.47 4.04 -2.49
N SER A 196 -6.66 3.50 -2.72
CA SER A 196 -7.73 3.53 -1.72
C SER A 196 -7.42 2.58 -0.57
N PRO A 197 -7.86 2.87 0.67
CA PRO A 197 -7.65 1.97 1.79
C PRO A 197 -8.23 0.57 1.54
N SER A 198 -7.49 -0.48 1.92
CA SER A 198 -7.84 -1.87 1.64
C SER A 198 -7.64 -2.78 2.87
N PRO A 199 -8.27 -3.97 2.90
CA PRO A 199 -8.02 -4.97 3.94
C PRO A 199 -6.58 -5.46 3.90
N PHE A 200 -5.99 -5.61 5.08
CA PHE A 200 -4.65 -6.17 5.28
C PHE A 200 -4.76 -7.35 6.26
N PRO A 201 -5.11 -8.55 5.78
CA PRO A 201 -5.27 -9.74 6.64
C PRO A 201 -3.93 -10.18 7.23
N VAL A 202 -3.89 -10.38 8.54
CA VAL A 202 -2.74 -10.91 9.27
C VAL A 202 -3.11 -12.29 9.82
N ALA A 203 -2.30 -13.30 9.49
CA ALA A 203 -2.42 -14.63 10.08
C ALA A 203 -1.70 -14.66 11.43
N ILE A 204 -2.38 -15.19 12.44
CA ILE A 204 -1.84 -15.33 13.79
C ILE A 204 -1.72 -16.81 14.08
N LEU A 205 -0.53 -17.27 14.44
CA LEU A 205 -0.28 -18.61 14.96
C LEU A 205 0.51 -18.50 16.26
N GLN A 206 0.10 -19.28 17.25
CA GLN A 206 0.81 -19.41 18.52
C GLN A 206 1.10 -20.88 18.81
N VAL A 207 2.36 -21.21 19.07
CA VAL A 207 2.79 -22.56 19.46
C VAL A 207 3.09 -22.59 20.95
N LEU A 208 2.16 -23.12 21.73
CA LEU A 208 2.19 -23.10 23.19
C LEU A 208 2.42 -24.49 23.73
N ARG A 209 3.06 -24.61 24.90
CA ARG A 209 3.13 -25.89 25.61
C ARG A 209 1.72 -26.34 25.99
N ALA A 210 1.44 -27.63 25.90
CA ALA A 210 0.12 -28.19 26.22
C ALA A 210 -0.34 -27.91 27.68
N LYS A 211 0.59 -27.58 28.57
CA LYS A 211 0.35 -27.21 29.97
C LYS A 211 0.40 -25.70 30.24
N ASN A 212 0.46 -24.86 29.20
CA ASN A 212 0.50 -23.42 29.35
C ASN A 212 -0.79 -22.94 30.07
N PRO A 213 -0.68 -22.13 31.15
CA PRO A 213 -1.82 -21.70 31.96
C PRO A 213 -2.79 -20.75 31.23
N GLU A 214 -2.38 -20.12 30.14
CA GLU A 214 -3.24 -19.26 29.32
C GLU A 214 -4.25 -20.07 28.49
N ILE A 215 -4.04 -21.39 28.37
CA ILE A 215 -4.94 -22.28 27.63
C ILE A 215 -6.17 -22.60 28.48
N VAL A 216 -7.31 -22.06 28.08
CA VAL A 216 -8.61 -22.31 28.72
C VAL A 216 -9.42 -23.33 27.91
N LYS A 217 -9.89 -24.39 28.58
CA LYS A 217 -10.85 -25.33 27.98
C LYS A 217 -12.25 -24.73 28.00
N LEU A 218 -12.86 -24.63 26.83
CA LEU A 218 -14.20 -24.05 26.69
C LEU A 218 -15.19 -25.14 26.29
N ASP A 219 -16.15 -25.43 27.17
CA ASP A 219 -17.24 -26.37 26.90
C ASP A 219 -18.40 -25.63 26.23
N LEU A 220 -18.47 -25.72 24.90
CA LEU A 220 -19.47 -25.04 24.09
C LEU A 220 -20.87 -25.65 24.21
N THR A 221 -21.02 -26.82 24.83
CA THR A 221 -22.35 -27.45 25.00
C THR A 221 -23.23 -26.66 25.97
N LYS A 222 -22.64 -26.06 27.02
CA LYS A 222 -23.36 -25.24 28.01
C LYS A 222 -23.74 -23.85 27.49
N ALA A 223 -22.97 -23.30 26.55
CA ALA A 223 -23.24 -21.99 25.95
C ALA A 223 -24.47 -22.01 25.02
N ALA A 224 -24.76 -23.15 24.39
CA ALA A 224 -25.94 -23.34 23.53
C ALA A 224 -27.26 -23.38 24.33
N GLU A 225 -27.25 -23.90 25.56
CA GLU A 225 -28.43 -23.94 26.44
C GLU A 225 -28.85 -22.55 26.95
N GLN A 226 -27.89 -21.65 27.17
CA GLN A 226 -28.17 -20.28 27.63
C GLN A 226 -28.73 -19.39 26.51
N ARG A 227 -28.33 -19.61 25.25
CA ARG A 227 -28.91 -18.89 24.08
C ARG A 227 -30.36 -19.27 23.79
N ARG A 228 -30.80 -20.48 24.16
CA ARG A 228 -32.20 -20.92 24.02
C ARG A 228 -33.16 -20.30 25.05
N LYS A 229 -32.65 -19.65 26.11
CA LYS A 229 -33.46 -19.04 27.19
C LYS A 229 -33.55 -17.50 27.14
N GLY A 230 -33.22 -16.87 25.99
CA GLY A 230 -33.39 -15.42 25.77
C GLY A 230 -34.85 -15.00 25.56
N PRO A 231 -35.22 -13.73 25.82
CA PRO A 231 -36.59 -13.33 26.16
C PRO A 231 -37.55 -13.40 24.97
N GLN A 232 -38.65 -14.13 25.15
CA GLN A 232 -39.85 -14.01 24.31
C GLN A 232 -40.52 -12.66 24.61
N GLY A 233 -40.32 -11.69 23.73
CA GLY A 233 -40.93 -10.36 23.86
C GLY A 233 -40.73 -9.53 22.61
N GLY A 234 -41.42 -9.90 21.52
CA GLY A 234 -41.52 -9.04 20.34
C GLY A 234 -42.52 -7.91 20.58
N PRO A 235 -42.27 -6.68 20.09
CA PRO A 235 -43.18 -5.58 20.25
C PRO A 235 -44.37 -5.72 19.29
N THR A 236 -45.57 -5.60 19.83
CA THR A 236 -46.83 -5.42 19.10
C THR A 236 -46.80 -4.11 18.30
N ALA A 237 -46.99 -4.19 16.99
CA ALA A 237 -47.14 -3.03 16.12
C ALA A 237 -48.48 -2.33 16.39
N ALA A 238 -48.43 -1.06 16.81
CA ALA A 238 -49.58 -0.17 16.83
C ALA A 238 -49.49 0.77 15.62
N GLY A 239 -50.45 0.63 14.70
CA GLY A 239 -50.60 1.52 13.56
C GLY A 239 -51.16 2.89 13.97
N GLY A 240 -50.59 3.94 13.40
CA GLY A 240 -51.13 5.30 13.45
C GLY A 240 -51.36 5.80 12.02
N ARG A 241 -52.62 5.95 11.65
CA ARG A 241 -53.07 6.70 10.47
C ARG A 241 -52.82 8.19 10.73
N ASN A 242 -52.27 8.91 9.76
CA ASN A 242 -52.37 10.37 9.71
C ASN A 242 -53.35 10.73 8.60
N ASP A 243 -54.48 11.30 9.02
CA ASP A 243 -55.31 12.17 8.20
C ASP A 243 -54.85 13.63 8.42
N VAL A 244 -55.07 14.44 7.38
CA VAL A 244 -54.85 15.90 7.19
C VAL A 244 -53.49 16.30 6.62
#